data_AF-A0A1X0S5Q1-F1
#
_entry.id   AF-A0A1X0S5Q1-F1
#
_cell.length_a   1.000
_cell.length_b   1.000
_cell.length_c   1.000
_cell.angle_alpha   90.00
_cell.angle_beta   90.00
_cell.angle_gamma   90.00
#
_symmetry.space_group_name_H-M   'P 1'
#
loop_
_entity.id
_entity.type
_entity.pdbx_description
1 polymer ?
#
loop_
_entity_poly.entity_id
_entity_poly.type
_entity_poly.pdbx_seq_one_letter_code
_entity_poly.pdbx_strand_id
1 'polypeptide(L)'
;MVSQKHFVIIGLDLTVYGLEEYKKRPKGYPVSIVFALHGRLQNQSSMKPLCDSLCSLNDTNDSTRRHLIVVSFDSPNHGARLVNKVANHAWKEGKNSNPYHAIDMWSMMYTTSRTVSDLIDVIENYLFGPLDHHLVETWGVVGFSMGGHASFMAAAEGNIDTQYFPRFS
;
A
#
# COMPACT_ATOMS: atom_id res chain seq x y z
N MET A 1 -11.04 -17.67 1.02
CA MET A 1 -10.29 -16.87 0.03
C MET A 1 -10.83 -15.47 0.11
N VAL A 2 -9.96 -14.47 0.29
CA VAL A 2 -10.36 -13.06 0.47
C VAL A 2 -10.63 -12.43 -0.89
N SER A 3 -11.63 -11.56 -0.98
CA SER A 3 -11.93 -10.81 -2.21
C SER A 3 -10.73 -9.96 -2.67
N GLN A 4 -10.59 -9.80 -3.99
CA GLN A 4 -9.59 -8.96 -4.64
C GLN A 4 -10.28 -8.07 -5.68
N LYS A 5 -10.01 -6.77 -5.63
CA LYS A 5 -10.55 -5.82 -6.60
C LYS A 5 -9.47 -4.82 -7.03
N HIS A 6 -9.41 -4.57 -8.34
CA HIS A 6 -8.49 -3.60 -8.91
C HIS A 6 -9.11 -2.21 -8.96
N PHE A 7 -8.30 -1.20 -8.61
CA PHE A 7 -8.64 0.20 -8.72
C PHE A 7 -7.49 0.97 -9.35
N VAL A 8 -7.82 1.90 -10.25
CA VAL A 8 -6.84 2.85 -10.77
C VAL A 8 -6.97 4.16 -10.00
N ILE A 9 -6.00 4.45 -9.14
CA ILE A 9 -5.99 5.62 -8.25
C ILE A 9 -4.64 6.33 -8.41
N ILE A 10 -4.63 7.65 -8.56
CA ILE A 10 -3.42 8.48 -8.79
C ILE A 10 -2.49 7.94 -9.90
N GLY A 11 -3.05 7.29 -10.92
CA GLY A 11 -2.28 6.67 -12.02
C GLY A 11 -1.62 5.34 -11.68
N LEU A 12 -2.03 4.68 -10.59
CA LEU A 12 -1.52 3.38 -10.15
C LEU A 12 -2.62 2.33 -10.18
N ASP A 13 -2.28 1.11 -10.59
CA ASP A 13 -3.14 -0.07 -10.42
C ASP A 13 -2.93 -0.66 -9.02
N LEU A 14 -3.96 -0.56 -8.19
CA LEU A 14 -4.01 -1.04 -6.82
C LEU A 14 -4.84 -2.31 -6.77
N THR A 15 -4.32 -3.35 -6.11
CA THR A 15 -5.12 -4.50 -5.68
C THR A 15 -5.59 -4.26 -4.24
N VAL A 16 -6.91 -4.20 -4.07
CA VAL A 16 -7.60 -4.02 -2.79
C VAL A 16 -8.20 -5.35 -2.33
N TYR A 17 -7.82 -5.78 -1.14
CA TYR A 17 -8.22 -7.03 -0.52
C TYR A 17 -9.24 -6.80 0.59
N GLY A 18 -10.28 -7.65 0.65
CA GLY A 18 -11.25 -7.63 1.76
C GLY A 18 -12.42 -6.65 1.60
N LEU A 19 -12.54 -5.97 0.45
CA LEU A 19 -13.57 -4.94 0.23
C LEU A 19 -14.98 -5.52 0.06
N GLU A 20 -15.13 -6.67 -0.59
CA GLU A 20 -16.47 -7.27 -0.76
C GLU A 20 -17.00 -7.86 0.55
N GLU A 21 -16.11 -8.29 1.45
CA GLU A 21 -16.47 -8.69 2.81
C GLU A 21 -16.88 -7.48 3.64
N TYR A 22 -16.20 -6.34 3.49
CA TYR A 22 -16.59 -5.08 4.14
C TYR A 22 -18.01 -4.67 3.77
N LYS A 23 -18.38 -4.76 2.48
CA LYS A 23 -19.73 -4.38 2.01
C LYS A 23 -20.88 -5.18 2.64
N LYS A 24 -20.59 -6.33 3.26
CA LYS A 24 -21.57 -7.15 3.98
C LYS A 24 -21.74 -6.69 5.43
N ARG A 25 -20.87 -5.82 5.95
CA ARG A 25 -20.97 -5.22 7.28
C ARG A 25 -22.05 -4.13 7.30
N PRO A 26 -22.55 -3.75 8.50
CA PRO A 26 -23.47 -2.62 8.63
C PRO A 26 -22.92 -1.34 7.99
N LYS A 27 -23.79 -0.47 7.49
CA LYS A 27 -23.39 0.82 6.93
C LYS A 27 -22.63 1.63 8.00
N GLY A 28 -21.48 2.18 7.62
CA GLY A 28 -20.67 2.97 8.53
C GLY A 28 -19.77 2.15 9.45
N TYR A 29 -19.60 0.84 9.19
CA TYR A 29 -18.70 0.02 9.99
C TYR A 29 -17.27 0.55 9.89
N PRO A 30 -16.55 0.77 11.02
CA PRO A 30 -15.20 1.33 10.98
C PRO A 30 -14.21 0.49 10.18
N VAL A 31 -13.24 1.14 9.52
CA VAL A 31 -12.25 0.49 8.66
C VAL A 31 -10.83 0.77 9.15
N SER A 32 -9.99 -0.25 9.06
CA SER A 32 -8.53 -0.10 9.06
C SER A 32 -7.99 -0.40 7.67
N ILE A 33 -7.11 0.44 7.12
CA ILE A 33 -6.42 0.17 5.86
C ILE A 33 -4.94 -0.07 6.12
N VAL A 34 -4.41 -1.19 5.62
CA VAL A 34 -2.98 -1.51 5.64
C VAL A 34 -2.42 -1.56 4.22
N PHE A 35 -1.38 -0.78 3.94
CA PHE A 35 -0.63 -0.87 2.69
C PHE A 35 0.44 -1.97 2.77
N ALA A 36 0.43 -2.90 1.83
CA ALA A 36 1.38 -4.00 1.71
C ALA A 36 2.38 -3.75 0.57
N LEU A 37 3.65 -3.51 0.91
CA LEU A 37 4.69 -3.08 -0.02
C LEU A 37 5.67 -4.22 -0.35
N HIS A 38 5.79 -4.56 -1.64
CA HIS A 38 6.63 -5.66 -2.11
C HIS A 38 8.14 -5.35 -2.10
N GLY A 39 8.96 -6.39 -2.17
CA GLY A 39 10.41 -6.27 -2.25
C GLY A 39 10.93 -5.89 -3.64
N ARG A 40 12.23 -5.59 -3.72
CA ARG A 40 12.90 -5.26 -4.98
C ARG A 40 12.78 -6.44 -5.96
N LEU A 41 12.64 -6.14 -7.25
CA LEU A 41 12.44 -7.09 -8.36
C LEU A 41 11.14 -7.91 -8.30
N GLN A 42 10.23 -7.59 -7.37
CA GLN A 42 8.91 -8.21 -7.26
C GLN A 42 7.82 -7.28 -7.81
N ASN A 43 6.57 -7.62 -7.52
CA ASN A 43 5.37 -6.87 -7.88
C ASN A 43 4.29 -7.06 -6.80
N GLN A 44 3.19 -6.34 -6.90
CA GLN A 44 2.09 -6.33 -5.93
C GLN A 44 1.47 -7.72 -5.66
N SER A 45 1.46 -8.63 -6.65
CA SER A 45 0.87 -9.96 -6.48
C SER A 45 1.70 -10.86 -5.58
N SER A 46 3.00 -10.59 -5.42
CA SER A 46 3.85 -11.27 -4.45
C SER A 46 3.40 -11.06 -3.00
N MET A 47 2.63 -10.00 -2.73
CA MET A 47 2.08 -9.72 -1.40
C MET A 47 0.83 -10.52 -1.06
N LYS A 48 0.24 -11.22 -2.04
CA LYS A 48 -1.04 -11.92 -1.85
C LYS A 48 -1.08 -12.83 -0.61
N PRO A 49 -0.07 -13.67 -0.30
CA PRO A 49 -0.13 -14.53 0.88
C PRO A 49 -0.21 -13.73 2.20
N LEU A 50 0.49 -12.59 2.27
CA LEU A 50 0.42 -11.68 3.41
C LEU A 50 -0.96 -11.00 3.48
N CYS A 51 -1.47 -10.50 2.34
CA CYS A 51 -2.79 -9.86 2.27
C CYS A 51 -3.90 -10.82 2.71
N ASP A 52 -3.89 -12.07 2.23
CA ASP A 52 -4.86 -13.10 2.63
C ASP A 52 -4.80 -13.37 4.14
N SER A 53 -3.58 -13.49 4.69
CA SER A 53 -3.37 -13.75 6.12
C SER A 53 -3.85 -12.59 6.99
N LEU A 54 -3.54 -11.34 6.60
CA LEU A 54 -4.01 -10.15 7.30
C LEU A 54 -5.53 -10.05 7.26
N CYS A 55 -6.15 -10.20 6.09
CA CYS A 55 -7.61 -10.11 5.97
C CYS A 55 -8.35 -11.25 6.69
N SER A 56 -7.75 -12.43 6.90
CA SER A 56 -8.36 -13.49 7.73
C SER A 56 -8.53 -13.11 9.21
N LEU A 57 -7.84 -12.06 9.68
CA LEU A 57 -8.04 -11.53 11.04
C LEU A 57 -9.43 -10.92 11.24
N ASN A 58 -10.16 -10.64 10.14
CA ASN A 58 -11.55 -10.20 10.18
C ASN A 58 -12.51 -11.32 10.65
N ASP A 59 -12.10 -12.59 10.55
CA ASP A 59 -12.94 -13.75 10.86
C ASP A 59 -12.70 -14.28 12.29
N THR A 60 -11.53 -13.98 12.87
CA THR A 60 -11.06 -14.61 14.12
C THR A 60 -11.35 -13.78 15.38
N ASN A 61 -11.81 -12.55 15.25
CA ASN A 61 -12.07 -11.66 16.38
C ASN A 61 -13.47 -11.03 16.28
N ASP A 62 -14.40 -11.47 17.13
CA ASP A 62 -15.62 -10.72 17.43
C ASP A 62 -15.32 -9.36 18.14
N SER A 63 -14.06 -9.16 18.56
CA SER A 63 -13.59 -7.97 19.26
C SER A 63 -12.92 -6.92 18.36
N THR A 64 -12.68 -7.19 17.07
CA THR A 64 -12.12 -6.16 16.18
C THR A 64 -13.19 -5.10 15.95
N ARG A 65 -12.96 -3.90 16.49
CA ARG A 65 -13.86 -2.75 16.31
C ARG A 65 -13.87 -2.20 14.88
N ARG A 66 -13.06 -2.78 13.97
CA ARG A 66 -12.79 -2.32 12.62
C ARG A 66 -12.62 -3.49 11.65
N HIS A 67 -13.06 -3.29 10.41
CA HIS A 67 -12.81 -4.21 9.31
C HIS A 67 -11.48 -3.86 8.63
N LEU A 68 -10.59 -4.85 8.48
CA LEU A 68 -9.29 -4.68 7.87
C LEU A 68 -9.35 -4.87 6.36
N ILE A 69 -8.96 -3.81 5.63
CA ILE A 69 -8.70 -3.82 4.19
C ILE A 69 -7.19 -3.75 3.97
N VAL A 70 -6.68 -4.53 3.02
CA VAL A 70 -5.26 -4.48 2.65
C VAL A 70 -5.14 -3.97 1.21
N VAL A 71 -4.20 -3.08 0.95
CA VAL A 71 -3.97 -2.47 -0.36
C VAL A 71 -2.53 -2.74 -0.80
N SER A 72 -2.34 -3.26 -2.00
CA SER A 72 -1.03 -3.50 -2.60
C SER A 72 -0.94 -2.77 -3.94
N PHE A 73 0.24 -2.27 -4.29
CA PHE A 73 0.52 -1.62 -5.57
C PHE A 73 1.98 -1.83 -5.98
N ASP A 74 2.26 -1.71 -7.27
CA ASP A 74 3.63 -1.80 -7.77
C ASP A 74 4.42 -0.53 -7.43
N SER A 75 5.58 -0.71 -6.79
CA SER A 75 6.54 0.39 -6.56
C SER A 75 7.04 0.95 -7.90
N PRO A 76 7.61 2.18 -7.92
CA PRO A 76 8.20 2.73 -9.13
C PRO A 76 9.22 1.76 -9.73
N ASN A 77 9.20 1.65 -11.06
CA ASN A 77 10.09 0.79 -11.82
C ASN A 77 10.01 -0.72 -11.47
N HIS A 78 8.86 -1.19 -10.95
CA HIS A 78 8.59 -2.59 -10.62
C HIS A 78 7.26 -3.05 -11.23
N GLY A 79 7.06 -4.37 -11.32
CA GLY A 79 5.81 -4.97 -11.82
C GLY A 79 5.34 -4.36 -13.14
N ALA A 80 4.08 -3.95 -13.19
CA ALA A 80 3.47 -3.30 -14.35
C ALA A 80 4.04 -1.89 -14.65
N ARG A 81 4.79 -1.30 -13.70
CA ARG A 81 5.43 0.03 -13.82
C ARG A 81 6.91 -0.05 -14.18
N LEU A 82 7.42 -1.21 -14.58
CA LEU A 82 8.83 -1.38 -14.96
C LEU A 82 9.14 -0.61 -16.25
N VAL A 83 10.07 0.35 -16.17
CA VAL A 83 10.49 1.18 -17.32
C VAL A 83 11.96 0.94 -17.67
N ASN A 84 12.84 0.88 -16.68
CA ASN A 84 14.28 0.68 -16.85
C ASN A 84 14.81 -0.45 -15.96
N LYS A 85 15.08 -1.61 -16.55
CA LYS A 85 15.64 -2.77 -15.83
C LYS A 85 16.98 -2.47 -15.18
N VAL A 86 17.82 -1.63 -15.81
CA VAL A 86 19.18 -1.34 -15.32
C VAL A 86 19.15 -0.61 -13.99
N ALA A 87 18.18 0.29 -13.80
CA ALA A 87 18.01 1.04 -12.55
C ALA A 87 17.69 0.13 -11.35
N ASN A 88 17.20 -1.10 -11.58
CA ASN A 88 16.96 -2.08 -10.52
C ASN A 88 18.19 -2.96 -10.18
N HIS A 89 19.24 -2.93 -10.99
CA HIS A 89 20.44 -3.71 -10.73
C HIS A 89 21.25 -3.16 -9.56
N ALA A 90 22.03 -4.04 -8.93
CA ALA A 90 23.07 -3.64 -7.99
C ALA A 90 24.16 -2.81 -8.68
N TRP A 91 25.06 -2.20 -7.88
CA TRP A 91 26.28 -1.54 -8.38
C TRP A 91 27.00 -2.37 -9.45
N LYS A 92 27.11 -3.68 -9.20
CA LYS A 92 27.58 -4.68 -10.15
C LYS A 92 26.79 -5.98 -9.97
N GLU A 93 26.20 -6.49 -11.03
CA GLU A 93 25.41 -7.73 -11.05
C GLU A 93 25.73 -8.51 -12.32
N GLY A 94 26.64 -9.50 -12.20
CA GLY A 94 27.16 -10.22 -13.37
C GLY A 94 27.85 -9.29 -14.36
N LYS A 95 27.28 -9.17 -15.57
CA LYS A 95 27.75 -8.26 -16.63
C LYS A 95 27.09 -6.88 -16.59
N ASN A 96 26.09 -6.69 -15.73
CA ASN A 96 25.37 -5.44 -15.60
C ASN A 96 26.02 -4.57 -14.52
N SER A 97 25.98 -3.25 -14.71
CA SER A 97 26.42 -2.27 -13.72
C SER A 97 25.40 -1.14 -13.64
N ASN A 98 25.01 -0.78 -12.42
CA ASN A 98 24.23 0.43 -12.17
C ASN A 98 25.10 1.45 -11.41
N PRO A 99 25.69 2.45 -12.09
CA PRO A 99 26.47 3.51 -11.45
C PRO A 99 25.60 4.49 -10.63
N TYR A 100 24.29 4.38 -10.71
CA TYR A 100 23.33 5.17 -9.94
C TYR A 100 22.60 4.33 -8.88
N HIS A 101 23.10 3.12 -8.56
CA HIS A 101 22.38 2.17 -7.71
C HIS A 101 21.84 2.76 -6.40
N ALA A 102 22.66 3.52 -5.67
CA ALA A 102 22.22 4.12 -4.41
C ALA A 102 21.07 5.12 -4.60
N ILE A 103 21.16 6.01 -5.59
CA ILE A 103 20.12 7.02 -5.81
C ILE A 103 18.87 6.43 -6.45
N ASP A 104 19.02 5.43 -7.33
CA ASP A 104 17.90 4.68 -7.89
C ASP A 104 17.14 3.93 -6.79
N MET A 105 17.85 3.19 -5.94
CA MET A 105 17.24 2.47 -4.81
C MET A 105 16.57 3.42 -3.83
N TRP A 106 17.24 4.53 -3.46
CA TRP A 106 16.67 5.55 -2.57
C TRP A 106 15.41 6.18 -3.16
N SER A 107 15.47 6.64 -4.41
CA SER A 107 14.34 7.31 -5.06
C SER A 107 13.12 6.39 -5.19
N MET A 108 13.31 5.09 -5.45
CA MET A 108 12.23 4.11 -5.46
C MET A 108 11.59 3.95 -4.07
N MET A 109 12.40 3.78 -3.01
CA MET A 109 11.88 3.63 -1.64
C MET A 109 11.15 4.90 -1.17
N TYR A 110 11.74 6.06 -1.39
CA TYR A 110 11.18 7.36 -1.03
C TYR A 110 9.89 7.66 -1.81
N THR A 111 9.85 7.37 -3.10
CA THR A 111 8.63 7.59 -3.89
C THR A 111 7.52 6.63 -3.47
N THR A 112 7.84 5.35 -3.17
CA THR A 112 6.86 4.41 -2.63
C THR A 112 6.30 4.87 -1.29
N SER A 113 7.13 5.43 -0.39
CA SER A 113 6.64 5.95 0.89
C SER A 113 5.73 7.17 0.74
N ARG A 114 6.07 8.09 -0.18
CA ARG A 114 5.23 9.26 -0.51
C ARG A 114 3.92 8.85 -1.15
N THR A 115 3.94 7.87 -2.05
CA THR A 115 2.74 7.30 -2.67
C THR A 115 1.75 6.78 -1.63
N VAL A 116 2.21 6.19 -0.52
CA VAL A 116 1.31 5.78 0.58
C VAL A 116 0.58 7.00 1.17
N SER A 117 1.29 8.11 1.38
CA SER A 117 0.68 9.34 1.90
C SER A 117 -0.32 9.94 0.90
N ASP A 118 0.04 9.99 -0.39
CA ASP A 118 -0.84 10.48 -1.44
C ASP A 118 -2.11 9.63 -1.57
N LEU A 119 -1.99 8.31 -1.38
CA LEU A 119 -3.14 7.40 -1.38
C LEU A 119 -4.03 7.59 -0.15
N ILE A 120 -3.48 7.81 1.04
CA ILE A 120 -4.26 8.07 2.26
C ILE A 120 -5.27 9.21 2.04
N ASP A 121 -4.84 10.27 1.34
CA ASP A 121 -5.65 11.48 1.14
C ASP A 121 -6.87 11.26 0.22
N VAL A 122 -6.84 10.23 -0.64
CA VAL A 122 -7.86 10.07 -1.70
C VAL A 122 -8.54 8.71 -1.72
N ILE A 123 -7.88 7.64 -1.27
CA ILE A 123 -8.30 6.24 -1.50
C ILE A 123 -9.69 5.97 -0.94
N GLU A 124 -10.04 6.57 0.19
CA GLU A 124 -11.30 6.34 0.87
C GLU A 124 -12.51 6.68 -0.01
N ASN A 125 -12.46 7.81 -0.71
CA ASN A 125 -13.52 8.24 -1.63
C ASN A 125 -13.66 7.27 -2.82
N TYR A 126 -12.56 6.67 -3.30
CA TYR A 126 -12.63 5.65 -4.35
C TYR A 126 -13.23 4.33 -3.86
N LEU A 127 -12.99 3.93 -2.61
CA LEU A 127 -13.48 2.67 -2.08
C LEU A 127 -14.96 2.73 -1.65
N PHE A 128 -15.38 3.86 -1.07
CA PHE A 128 -16.68 3.97 -0.41
C PHE A 128 -17.59 5.06 -1.00
N GLY A 129 -17.08 5.87 -1.93
CA GLY A 129 -17.79 7.03 -2.48
C GLY A 129 -17.70 8.26 -1.56
N PRO A 130 -18.47 9.32 -1.86
CA PRO A 130 -18.55 10.49 -0.98
C PRO A 130 -19.22 10.10 0.34
N LEU A 131 -18.58 10.49 1.44
CA LEU A 131 -19.03 10.19 2.81
C LEU A 131 -19.17 11.49 3.60
N ASP A 132 -20.13 11.50 4.52
CA ASP A 132 -20.30 12.62 5.47
C ASP A 132 -19.20 12.64 6.55
N HIS A 133 -18.48 11.53 6.72
CA HIS A 133 -17.39 11.35 7.68
C HIS A 133 -16.42 10.26 7.19
N HIS A 134 -15.18 10.30 7.67
CA HIS A 134 -14.20 9.24 7.44
C HIS A 134 -14.60 7.93 8.14
N LEU A 135 -14.65 6.84 7.38
CA LEU A 135 -14.77 5.46 7.83
C LEU A 135 -13.42 4.85 8.22
N VAL A 136 -12.34 5.30 7.57
CA VAL A 136 -10.99 4.81 7.86
C VAL A 136 -10.48 5.47 9.13
N GLU A 137 -10.52 4.71 10.22
CA GLU A 137 -10.08 5.14 11.54
C GLU A 137 -8.60 4.81 11.80
N THR A 138 -7.99 3.91 11.04
CA THR A 138 -6.61 3.48 11.29
C THR A 138 -5.89 3.16 10.00
N TRP A 139 -4.68 3.70 9.88
CA TRP A 139 -3.78 3.44 8.76
C TRP A 139 -2.61 2.59 9.24
N GLY A 140 -2.15 1.71 8.37
CA GLY A 140 -0.95 0.92 8.60
C GLY A 140 -0.17 0.69 7.32
N VAL A 141 1.10 0.33 7.48
CA VAL A 141 1.97 -0.05 6.37
C VAL A 141 2.84 -1.22 6.80
N VAL A 142 3.02 -2.17 5.90
CA VAL A 142 3.91 -3.33 6.07
C VAL A 142 4.62 -3.58 4.76
N GLY A 143 5.86 -4.05 4.82
CA GLY A 143 6.59 -4.36 3.60
C GLY A 143 7.79 -5.25 3.82
N PHE A 144 8.27 -5.83 2.72
CA PHE A 144 9.41 -6.74 2.72
C PHE A 144 10.61 -6.13 1.99
N SER A 145 11.82 -6.27 2.54
CA SER A 145 13.07 -5.81 1.91
C SER A 145 12.99 -4.31 1.54
N MET A 146 13.07 -3.95 0.25
CA MET A 146 12.87 -2.58 -0.24
C MET A 146 11.52 -1.98 0.23
N GLY A 147 10.44 -2.76 0.17
CA GLY A 147 9.13 -2.35 0.69
C GLY A 147 9.12 -2.15 2.20
N GLY A 148 9.96 -2.88 2.95
CA GLY A 148 10.13 -2.69 4.38
C GLY A 148 10.80 -1.36 4.71
N HIS A 149 11.85 -0.98 3.95
CA HIS A 149 12.48 0.34 4.08
C HIS A 149 11.49 1.46 3.73
N ALA A 150 10.72 1.31 2.64
CA ALA A 150 9.66 2.25 2.28
C ALA A 150 8.57 2.36 3.36
N SER A 151 8.24 1.25 4.04
CA SER A 151 7.30 1.23 5.17
C SER A 151 7.81 2.05 6.34
N PHE A 152 9.09 1.90 6.72
CA PHE A 152 9.70 2.72 7.76
C PHE A 152 9.71 4.21 7.38
N MET A 153 10.04 4.54 6.13
CA MET A 153 9.98 5.93 5.65
C MET A 153 8.55 6.48 5.68
N ALA A 154 7.55 5.70 5.27
CA ALA A 154 6.15 6.12 5.29
C ALA A 154 5.65 6.37 6.71
N ALA A 155 6.07 5.55 7.68
CA ALA A 155 5.75 5.75 9.09
C ALA A 155 6.48 6.96 9.69
N ALA A 156 7.71 7.24 9.27
CA ALA A 156 8.51 8.36 9.80
C ALA A 156 8.15 9.72 9.19
N GLU A 157 7.78 9.76 7.91
CA GLU A 157 7.57 11.01 7.15
C GLU A 157 6.12 11.24 6.71
N GLY A 158 5.29 10.21 6.73
CA GLY A 158 3.97 10.19 6.11
C GLY A 158 2.80 10.38 7.09
N ASN A 159 1.60 10.47 6.52
CA ASN A 159 0.36 10.73 7.27
C ASN A 159 -0.15 9.51 8.09
N ILE A 160 0.66 8.47 8.29
CA ILE A 160 0.23 7.25 9.01
C ILE A 160 -0.08 7.57 10.49
N ASP A 161 0.51 8.63 11.04
CA ASP A 161 0.30 9.08 12.44
C ASP A 161 -0.54 10.39 12.54
N THR A 162 -0.84 11.05 11.42
CA THR A 162 -1.47 12.39 11.46
C THR A 162 -2.98 12.31 11.32
N GLN A 163 -3.67 11.85 12.37
CA GLN A 163 -5.14 11.86 12.44
C GLN A 163 -5.78 13.26 12.57
N TYR A 164 -5.03 14.36 12.59
CA TYR A 164 -5.56 15.64 13.10
C TYR A 164 -5.41 16.89 12.23
N PHE A 165 -4.90 16.83 11.00
CA PHE A 165 -4.81 18.03 10.16
C PHE A 165 -5.34 17.80 8.74
N PRO A 166 -6.56 18.28 8.42
CA PRO A 166 -6.98 18.38 7.03
C PRO A 166 -6.04 19.35 6.30
N ARG A 167 -5.38 18.90 5.24
CA ARG A 167 -4.55 19.73 4.35
C ARG A 167 -5.37 20.32 3.20
N PHE A 168 -6.58 20.79 3.49
CA PHE A 168 -7.36 21.59 2.55
C PHE A 168 -7.67 22.93 3.22
N SER A 169 -6.72 23.85 3.08
CA SER A 169 -6.90 25.30 3.29
C SER A 169 -6.78 25.99 1.94
#